data_AF-A0A1I8AXT5-F1
#
_entry.id   AF-A0A1I8AXT5-F1
#
_cell.length_a   1.000
_cell.length_b   1.000
_cell.length_c   1.000
_cell.angle_alpha   90.00
_cell.angle_beta   90.00
_cell.angle_gamma   90.00
#
_symmetry.space_group_name_H-M   'P 1'
#
loop_
_entity.id
_entity.type
_entity.pdbx_description
1 polymer ?
#
loop_
_entity_poly.entity_id
_entity_poly.type
_entity_poly.pdbx_seq_one_letter_code
_entity_poly.pdbx_strand_id
1 'polypeptide(L)'
;MSQVVKRVSPQVETLTTIEGLRLIKQKVFPDERGFFSESYNEREWKEALGFEEHFLQDNHSYSKFGVIRGLHAQKGMGKLVSVLVGSIYDVAIDARLGSPTFGKWHGIVLDAKDKTSFWIPDG
;
A
#
# COMPACT_ATOMS: atom_id res chain seq x y z
N MET A 1 1.73 35.44 1.09
CA MET A 1 1.66 34.74 -0.22
C MET A 1 1.86 33.26 0.07
N SER A 2 0.81 32.44 -0.05
CA SER A 2 0.90 31.00 0.23
C SER A 2 1.90 30.38 -0.75
N GLN A 3 2.94 29.74 -0.22
CA GLN A 3 3.81 28.92 -1.04
C GLN A 3 2.97 27.76 -1.54
N VAL A 4 2.67 27.74 -2.83
CA VAL A 4 2.11 26.56 -3.48
C VAL A 4 3.11 25.44 -3.23
N VAL A 5 2.76 24.52 -2.33
CA VAL A 5 3.59 23.35 -2.02
C VAL A 5 3.81 22.61 -3.33
N LYS A 6 5.06 22.57 -3.81
CA LYS A 6 5.45 21.80 -5.01
C LYS A 6 4.86 20.40 -4.85
N ARG A 7 4.07 19.95 -5.83
CA ARG A 7 3.53 18.58 -5.87
C ARG A 7 4.69 17.60 -5.71
N VAL A 8 4.73 16.90 -4.57
CA VAL A 8 5.72 15.86 -4.30
C VAL A 8 5.23 14.58 -4.99
N SER A 9 6.05 13.96 -5.82
CA SER A 9 5.71 12.66 -6.42
C SER A 9 5.60 11.59 -5.33
N PRO A 10 4.71 10.59 -5.48
CA PRO A 10 4.67 9.45 -4.57
C PRO A 10 6.04 8.76 -4.54
N GLN A 11 6.47 8.34 -3.34
CA GLN A 11 7.71 7.59 -3.16
C GLN A 11 7.39 6.11 -3.07
N VAL A 12 8.17 5.29 -3.77
CA VAL A 12 8.00 3.82 -3.76
C VAL A 12 9.30 3.16 -3.37
N GLU A 13 9.20 2.28 -2.40
CA GLU A 13 10.26 1.38 -1.97
C GLU A 13 9.92 -0.04 -2.42
N THR A 14 10.83 -0.67 -3.14
CA THR A 14 10.71 -2.09 -3.51
C THR A 14 11.22 -2.96 -2.37
N LEU A 15 10.38 -3.91 -1.92
CA LEU A 15 10.74 -4.84 -0.86
C LEU A 15 11.30 -6.12 -1.49
N THR A 16 12.50 -6.53 -1.09
CA THR A 16 13.28 -7.57 -1.78
C THR A 16 13.00 -9.00 -1.31
N THR A 17 12.21 -9.17 -0.25
CA THR A 17 11.93 -10.49 0.33
C THR A 17 11.02 -11.36 -0.52
N ILE A 18 10.08 -10.75 -1.25
CA ILE A 18 9.15 -11.39 -2.18
C ILE A 18 9.02 -10.45 -3.39
N GLU A 19 9.21 -10.98 -4.59
CA GLU A 19 9.14 -10.21 -5.82
C GLU A 19 7.77 -9.53 -6.00
N GLY A 20 7.80 -8.22 -6.27
CA GLY A 20 6.63 -7.40 -6.59
C GLY A 20 6.03 -6.65 -5.41
N LEU A 21 6.45 -6.95 -4.17
CA LEU A 21 6.05 -6.18 -2.99
C LEU A 21 6.60 -4.76 -3.03
N ARG A 22 5.75 -3.79 -2.66
CA ARG A 22 6.15 -2.37 -2.61
C ARG A 22 5.54 -1.65 -1.42
N LEU A 23 6.30 -0.75 -0.81
CA LEU A 23 5.80 0.21 0.15
C LEU A 23 5.67 1.58 -0.53
N ILE A 24 4.49 2.17 -0.46
CA ILE A 24 4.16 3.40 -1.18
C ILE A 24 3.87 4.50 -0.16
N LYS A 25 4.62 5.60 -0.20
CA LYS A 25 4.33 6.79 0.60
C LYS A 25 3.29 7.64 -0.12
N GLN A 26 2.15 7.86 0.54
CA GLN A 26 1.08 8.67 -0.01
C GLN A 26 1.49 10.14 -0.11
N LYS A 27 0.92 10.84 -1.09
CA LYS A 27 1.09 12.27 -1.25
C LYS A 27 0.14 12.98 -0.29
N VAL A 28 0.73 13.74 0.64
CA VAL A 28 0.00 14.39 1.74
C VAL A 28 0.28 15.88 1.68
N PHE A 29 -0.79 16.68 1.74
CA PHE A 29 -0.77 18.13 1.73
C PHE A 29 -1.29 18.63 3.10
N PRO A 30 -0.39 18.84 4.07
CA PRO A 30 -0.78 19.31 5.39
C PRO A 30 -1.07 20.81 5.40
N ASP A 31 -2.01 21.22 6.24
CA ASP A 31 -2.27 22.61 6.58
C ASP A 31 -2.80 22.72 8.01
N GLU A 32 -3.12 23.94 8.45
CA GLU A 32 -3.62 24.23 9.81
C GLU A 32 -4.96 23.54 10.16
N ARG A 33 -5.69 23.02 9.17
CA ARG A 33 -6.96 22.29 9.35
C ARG A 33 -6.76 20.78 9.44
N GLY A 34 -5.58 20.28 9.05
CA GLY A 34 -5.28 18.85 8.97
C GLY A 34 -4.43 18.52 7.73
N PHE A 35 -4.91 17.59 6.90
CA PHE A 35 -4.25 17.27 5.64
C PHE A 35 -5.26 16.82 4.58
N PHE A 36 -4.93 17.07 3.32
CA PHE A 36 -5.53 16.42 2.16
C PHE A 36 -4.54 15.37 1.64
N SER A 37 -5.01 14.23 1.11
CA SER A 37 -4.12 13.22 0.54
C SER A 37 -4.70 12.64 -0.74
N GLU A 38 -3.84 12.51 -1.75
CA GLU A 38 -4.11 11.74 -2.95
C GLU A 38 -3.63 10.31 -2.71
N SER A 39 -4.54 9.42 -2.29
CA SER A 39 -4.23 8.01 -2.01
C SER A 39 -3.95 7.19 -3.27
N TYR A 40 -4.52 7.60 -4.41
CA TYR A 40 -4.31 7.00 -5.73
C TYR A 40 -4.46 8.06 -6.83
N ASN A 41 -3.58 7.99 -7.83
CA ASN A 41 -3.68 8.75 -9.07
C ASN A 41 -3.10 7.88 -10.20
N GLU A 42 -3.98 7.35 -11.07
CA GLU A 42 -3.60 6.41 -12.14
C GLU A 42 -2.43 6.92 -12.99
N ARG A 43 -2.51 8.18 -13.41
CA ARG A 43 -1.49 8.78 -14.28
C ARG A 43 -0.15 8.94 -13.56
N GLU A 44 -0.12 9.54 -12.36
CA GLU A 44 1.12 9.75 -11.61
C GLU A 44 1.76 8.40 -11.23
N TRP A 45 0.95 7.40 -10.89
CA TRP A 45 1.46 6.07 -10.53
C TRP A 45 2.03 5.34 -11.75
N LYS A 46 1.36 5.43 -12.90
CA LYS A 46 1.89 4.90 -14.15
C LYS A 46 3.21 5.58 -14.53
N GLU A 47 3.24 6.91 -14.54
CA GLU A 47 4.40 7.71 -15.00
C GLU A 47 5.59 7.64 -14.02
N ALA A 48 5.36 7.75 -12.72
CA ALA A 48 6.44 7.84 -11.73
C ALA A 48 6.86 6.48 -11.16
N LEU A 49 5.97 5.49 -11.13
CA LEU A 49 6.15 4.24 -10.39
C LEU A 49 6.17 2.99 -11.29
N GLY A 50 5.88 3.16 -12.59
CA GLY A 50 5.74 2.04 -13.53
C GLY A 50 4.65 1.06 -13.09
N PHE A 51 3.59 1.60 -12.49
CA PHE A 51 2.55 0.83 -11.83
C PHE A 51 1.26 0.90 -12.66
N GLU A 52 1.00 -0.14 -13.43
CA GLU A 52 -0.16 -0.26 -14.32
C GLU A 52 -1.15 -1.28 -13.74
N GLU A 53 -1.79 -0.89 -12.65
CA GLU A 53 -2.83 -1.71 -12.01
C GLU A 53 -4.18 -1.01 -12.12
N HIS A 54 -5.21 -1.79 -12.44
CA HIS A 54 -6.58 -1.32 -12.51
C HIS A 54 -7.35 -1.76 -11.26
N PHE A 55 -7.58 -0.81 -10.34
CA PHE A 55 -8.35 -1.07 -9.12
C PHE A 55 -9.84 -1.21 -9.44
N LEU A 56 -10.37 -2.43 -9.32
CA LEU A 56 -11.77 -2.75 -9.61
C LEU A 56 -12.71 -2.57 -8.41
N GLN A 57 -12.15 -2.59 -7.20
CA GLN A 57 -12.92 -2.60 -5.96
C GLN A 57 -12.17 -1.85 -4.85
N ASP A 58 -12.93 -1.19 -3.98
CA ASP A 58 -12.46 -0.63 -2.72
C ASP A 58 -13.16 -1.31 -1.54
N ASN A 59 -12.40 -1.52 -0.47
CA ASN A 59 -12.89 -2.14 0.75
C ASN A 59 -12.43 -1.34 1.96
N HIS A 60 -13.36 -1.08 2.87
CA HIS A 60 -13.06 -0.47 4.16
C HIS A 60 -13.44 -1.41 5.30
N SER A 61 -12.50 -1.65 6.23
CA SER A 61 -12.74 -2.53 7.38
C SER A 61 -12.29 -1.89 8.68
N TYR A 62 -13.02 -2.20 9.74
CA TYR A 62 -12.67 -1.86 11.12
C TYR A 62 -12.42 -3.14 11.90
N SER A 63 -11.35 -3.14 12.70
CA SER A 63 -10.97 -4.28 13.54
C SER A 63 -10.62 -3.79 14.94
N LYS A 64 -11.01 -4.58 15.95
CA LYS A 64 -10.56 -4.38 17.34
C LYS A 64 -9.16 -4.94 17.51
N PHE A 65 -8.44 -4.49 18.53
CA PHE A 65 -7.13 -5.04 18.89
C PHE A 65 -7.20 -6.57 19.06
N GLY A 66 -6.18 -7.28 18.56
CA GLY A 66 -6.08 -8.74 18.62
C GLY A 66 -6.80 -9.50 17.49
N VAL A 67 -7.57 -8.82 16.63
CA VAL A 67 -8.18 -9.45 15.46
C VAL A 67 -7.12 -9.80 14.41
N ILE A 68 -7.13 -11.04 13.94
CA ILE A 68 -6.33 -11.52 12.81
C ILE A 68 -7.25 -11.80 11.63
N ARG A 69 -6.90 -11.30 10.44
CA ARG A 69 -7.62 -11.55 9.19
C ARG A 69 -6.64 -12.11 8.17
N GLY A 70 -6.89 -13.33 7.70
CA GLY A 70 -6.04 -13.98 6.70
C GLY A 70 -6.02 -15.50 6.84
N LEU A 71 -5.31 -16.20 5.95
CA LEU A 71 -4.66 -15.66 4.75
C LEU A 71 -5.63 -15.66 3.57
N HIS A 72 -5.66 -14.58 2.81
CA HIS A 72 -6.59 -14.41 1.70
C HIS A 72 -5.83 -14.12 0.40
N ALA A 73 -5.95 -15.01 -0.58
CA ALA A 73 -5.54 -14.77 -1.95
C ALA A 73 -6.78 -14.69 -2.85
N GLN A 74 -6.72 -13.82 -3.85
CA GLN A 74 -7.75 -13.75 -4.89
C GLN A 74 -7.03 -13.69 -6.23
N LYS A 75 -7.22 -14.74 -7.03
CA LYS A 75 -6.57 -14.88 -8.33
C LYS A 75 -6.96 -13.73 -9.26
N GLY A 76 -5.97 -13.13 -9.91
CA GLY A 76 -6.12 -12.00 -10.82
C GLY A 76 -6.28 -10.65 -10.12
N MET A 77 -5.97 -10.53 -8.81
CA MET A 77 -6.18 -9.28 -8.08
C MET A 77 -5.13 -9.01 -7.02
N GLY A 78 -4.28 -8.02 -7.29
CA GLY A 78 -3.41 -7.42 -6.28
C GLY A 78 -4.18 -6.56 -5.28
N LYS A 79 -3.52 -6.20 -4.16
CA LYS A 79 -4.12 -5.42 -3.07
C LYS A 79 -3.22 -4.27 -2.68
N LEU A 80 -3.81 -3.09 -2.57
CA LEU A 80 -3.20 -1.91 -1.98
C LEU A 80 -3.84 -1.67 -0.60
N VAL A 81 -3.09 -1.92 0.47
CA VAL A 81 -3.59 -1.84 1.84
C VAL A 81 -3.05 -0.59 2.51
N SER A 82 -3.90 0.16 3.21
CA SER A 82 -3.49 1.32 4.02
C SER A 82 -4.33 1.42 5.29
N VAL A 83 -3.85 2.18 6.27
CA VAL A 83 -4.53 2.36 7.56
C VAL A 83 -4.98 3.81 7.71
N LEU A 84 -6.28 4.03 7.96
CA LEU A 84 -6.83 5.37 8.20
C LEU A 84 -6.76 5.79 9.67
N VAL A 85 -6.90 4.82 10.59
CA VAL A 85 -6.89 5.05 12.05
C VAL A 85 -6.18 3.89 12.75
N GLY A 86 -5.27 4.21 13.66
CA GLY A 86 -4.48 3.22 14.41
C GLY A 86 -3.36 2.62 13.59
N SER A 87 -3.07 1.34 13.82
CA SER A 87 -2.03 0.60 13.12
C SER A 87 -2.38 -0.88 12.99
N ILE A 88 -1.82 -1.53 11.97
CA ILE A 88 -1.87 -2.98 11.77
C ILE A 88 -0.47 -3.52 11.51
N TYR A 89 -0.29 -4.81 11.79
CA TYR A 89 0.82 -5.58 11.25
C TYR A 89 0.30 -6.36 10.04
N ASP A 90 0.67 -5.92 8.84
CA ASP A 90 0.24 -6.52 7.58
C ASP A 90 1.29 -7.52 7.08
N VAL A 91 0.83 -8.66 6.56
CA VAL A 91 1.69 -9.79 6.21
C VAL A 91 1.36 -10.29 4.81
N ALA A 92 2.36 -10.29 3.94
CA ALA A 92 2.31 -10.94 2.63
C ALA A 92 3.05 -12.28 2.69
N ILE A 93 2.47 -13.31 2.06
CA ILE A 93 3.09 -14.63 1.87
C ILE A 93 3.13 -14.93 0.38
N ASP A 94 4.26 -15.42 -0.09
CA ASP A 94 4.40 -15.86 -1.46
C ASP A 94 3.84 -17.29 -1.62
N ALA A 95 2.64 -17.39 -2.18
CA ALA A 95 1.97 -18.65 -2.45
C ALA A 95 2.11 -19.10 -3.92
N ARG A 96 2.94 -18.41 -4.72
CA ARG A 96 3.08 -18.66 -6.16
C ARG A 96 3.93 -19.90 -6.41
N LEU A 97 3.32 -20.95 -6.94
CA LEU A 97 4.03 -22.17 -7.31
C LEU A 97 5.16 -21.87 -8.30
N GLY A 98 6.36 -22.37 -8.01
CA GLY A 98 7.55 -22.13 -8.83
C GLY A 98 8.27 -20.80 -8.54
N SER A 99 7.75 -19.95 -7.65
CA SER A 99 8.46 -18.76 -7.21
C SER A 99 9.76 -19.13 -6.46
N PRO A 100 10.88 -18.42 -6.70
CA PRO A 100 12.11 -18.54 -5.90
C PRO A 100 11.90 -18.25 -4.40
N THR A 101 10.81 -17.56 -4.06
CA THR A 101 10.46 -17.17 -2.70
C THR A 101 9.21 -17.87 -2.18
N PHE A 102 8.75 -18.96 -2.82
CA PHE A 102 7.59 -19.73 -2.37
C PHE A 102 7.67 -20.10 -0.87
N GLY A 103 6.59 -19.83 -0.14
CA GLY A 103 6.46 -20.07 1.30
C GLY A 103 7.17 -19.04 2.19
N LYS A 104 7.91 -18.07 1.61
CA LYS A 104 8.44 -16.93 2.37
C LYS A 104 7.34 -15.92 2.66
N TRP A 105 7.58 -15.09 3.66
CA TRP A 105 6.68 -14.04 4.07
C TRP A 105 7.43 -12.73 4.31
N HIS A 106 6.72 -11.62 4.20
CA HIS A 106 7.17 -10.28 4.59
C HIS A 106 6.09 -9.65 5.47
N GLY A 107 6.49 -9.09 6.61
CA GLY A 107 5.58 -8.40 7.51
C GLY A 107 6.01 -6.96 7.73
N ILE A 108 5.05 -6.05 7.71
CA ILE A 108 5.28 -4.61 7.86
C ILE A 108 4.23 -3.99 8.79
N VAL A 109 4.64 -2.98 9.57
CA VAL A 109 3.70 -2.16 10.32
C VAL A 109 3.18 -1.06 9.41
N LEU A 110 1.87 -1.00 9.22
CA LEU A 110 1.20 0.15 8.62
C LEU A 110 0.55 0.97 9.72
N ASP A 111 0.91 2.23 9.81
CA ASP A 111 0.37 3.17 10.79
C ASP A 111 -0.31 4.34 10.07
N ALA A 112 -1.46 4.76 10.59
CA ALA A 112 -2.19 5.91 10.08
C ALA A 112 -1.32 7.18 10.06
N LYS A 113 -0.35 7.34 10.95
CA LYS A 113 0.55 8.51 11.00
C LYS A 113 1.50 8.53 9.81
N ASP A 114 2.03 7.37 9.44
CA ASP A 114 3.02 7.26 8.38
C ASP A 114 2.42 7.38 6.99
N LYS A 115 1.10 7.19 6.83
CA LYS A 115 0.41 7.38 5.55
C LYS A 115 1.09 6.60 4.42
N THR A 116 1.46 5.36 4.73
CA THR A 116 2.01 4.41 3.78
C THR A 116 0.94 3.41 3.37
N SER A 117 1.06 2.93 2.13
CA SER A 117 0.27 1.83 1.60
C SER A 117 1.19 0.67 1.26
N PHE A 118 0.81 -0.55 1.63
CA PHE A 118 1.51 -1.76 1.22
C PHE A 118 0.84 -2.35 -0.01
N TRP A 119 1.62 -2.51 -1.09
CA TRP A 119 1.19 -3.19 -2.30
C TRP A 119 1.63 -4.65 -2.27
N ILE A 120 0.65 -5.52 -2.47
CA ILE A 120 0.83 -6.97 -2.63
C ILE A 120 0.33 -7.33 -4.03
N PRO A 121 1.18 -7.84 -4.93
CA PRO A 121 0.77 -8.20 -6.29
C PRO A 121 -0.16 -9.42 -6.30
N ASP A 122 -0.77 -9.70 -7.45
CA ASP A 122 -1.49 -10.96 -7.65
C ASP A 122 -0.58 -12.19 -7.51
N GLY A 123 -1.17 -13.29 -7.04
CA GLY A 123 -0.50 -14.55 -6.72
C GLY A 123 -0.34 -14.79 -5.23
#